data_AF-A0A195FNP5-F1
#
_entry.id   AF-A0A195FNP5-F1
#
_cell.length_a   1.000
_cell.length_b   1.000
_cell.length_c   1.000
_cell.angle_alpha   90.00
_cell.angle_beta   90.00
_cell.angle_gamma   90.00
#
_symmetry.space_group_name_H-M   'P 1'
#
loop_
_entity.id
_entity.type
_entity.pdbx_description
1 polymer ?
#
loop_
_entity_poly.entity_id
_entity_poly.type
_entity_poly.pdbx_seq_one_letter_code
_entity_poly.pdbx_strand_id
1 'polypeptide(L)'
;MLILKNEFEGLLYLLQNKISNKNKSTFGKRDEIKKFAVTLYYYSPKTYNYCRTILSLPHESSLRNWAQSVNAEPGFQQDVFKSLCTLNLEAKDCNLVFDSMTIRRDIIWNPSSHEYKKKIL
;
A
#
# COMPACT_ATOMS: atom_id res chain seq x y z
N MET A 1 -13.81 8.78 -9.64
CA MET A 1 -15.03 8.93 -8.82
C MET A 1 -15.68 7.58 -8.44
N LEU A 2 -15.58 6.53 -9.27
CA LEU A 2 -16.10 5.18 -8.96
C LEU A 2 -15.30 4.39 -7.91
N ILE A 3 -13.97 4.55 -7.87
CA ILE A 3 -13.10 3.78 -6.95
C ILE A 3 -13.38 4.12 -5.47
N LEU A 4 -13.72 5.39 -5.18
CA LEU A 4 -14.06 5.80 -3.82
C LEU A 4 -15.32 5.09 -3.30
N LYS A 5 -16.32 4.79 -4.15
CA LYS A 5 -17.56 4.15 -3.72
C LYS A 5 -17.36 2.72 -3.17
N ASN A 6 -16.49 1.91 -3.78
CA ASN A 6 -16.20 0.56 -3.28
C ASN A 6 -15.32 0.57 -2.02
N GLU A 7 -14.44 1.57 -1.88
CA GLU A 7 -13.60 1.75 -0.68
C GLU A 7 -14.38 2.31 0.52
N PHE A 8 -15.54 2.95 0.28
CA PHE A 8 -16.40 3.47 1.35
C PHE A 8 -17.06 2.36 2.19
N GLU A 9 -17.24 1.15 1.66
CA GLU A 9 -17.61 -0.04 2.45
C GLU A 9 -16.56 -0.30 3.55
N GLY A 10 -15.28 -0.13 3.22
CA GLY A 10 -14.18 -0.19 4.18
C GLY A 10 -14.31 0.88 5.27
N LEU A 11 -14.66 2.12 4.89
CA LEU A 11 -14.93 3.20 5.85
C LEU A 11 -16.13 2.92 6.74
N LEU A 12 -17.23 2.42 6.18
CA LEU A 12 -18.44 2.08 6.91
C LEU A 12 -18.16 0.98 7.93
N TYR A 13 -17.45 -0.07 7.51
CA TYR A 13 -16.99 -1.14 8.37
C TYR A 13 -16.06 -0.66 9.48
N LEU A 14 -15.14 0.28 9.19
CA LEU A 14 -14.25 0.88 10.17
C LEU A 14 -15.00 1.72 11.21
N LEU A 15 -16.01 2.48 10.77
CA LEU A 15 -16.89 3.26 11.65
C LEU A 15 -17.75 2.34 12.52
N GLN A 16 -18.39 1.32 11.93
CA GLN A 16 -19.18 0.30 12.65
C GLN A 16 -18.33 -0.46 13.67
N ASN A 17 -17.06 -0.74 13.35
CA ASN A 17 -16.13 -1.38 14.26
C ASN A 17 -15.71 -0.48 15.41
N LYS A 18 -15.47 0.82 15.18
CA LYS A 18 -15.21 1.77 16.27
C LYS A 18 -16.39 1.86 17.23
N ILE A 19 -17.62 1.86 16.71
CA ILE A 19 -18.85 1.93 17.50
C ILE A 19 -19.04 0.64 18.33
N SER A 20 -18.86 -0.52 17.70
CA SER A 20 -19.12 -1.84 18.32
C SER A 20 -18.04 -2.29 19.31
N ASN A 21 -16.86 -1.66 19.33
CA ASN A 21 -15.66 -2.24 19.93
C ASN A 21 -14.93 -1.30 20.91
N LYS A 22 -15.68 -0.51 21.71
CA LYS A 22 -15.11 0.40 22.73
C LYS A 22 -14.18 -0.28 23.76
N ASN A 23 -14.31 -1.58 24.02
CA ASN A 23 -13.70 -2.27 25.19
C ASN A 23 -12.92 -3.58 24.88
N LYS A 24 -12.49 -3.86 23.63
CA LYS A 24 -11.80 -5.14 23.27
C LYS A 24 -10.39 -4.96 22.70
N SER A 25 -9.54 -5.96 22.91
CA SER A 25 -8.10 -5.92 22.58
C SER A 25 -7.83 -5.86 21.07
N THR A 26 -6.76 -5.13 20.73
CA THR A 26 -6.51 -4.51 19.43
C THR A 26 -5.70 -5.38 18.46
N PHE A 27 -5.52 -6.68 18.71
CA PHE A 27 -4.49 -7.49 18.02
C PHE A 27 -4.90 -8.06 16.65
N GLY A 28 -6.09 -8.68 16.53
CA GLY A 28 -6.52 -9.36 15.30
C GLY A 28 -7.15 -8.47 14.21
N LYS A 29 -7.69 -7.30 14.56
CA LYS A 29 -8.36 -6.36 13.63
C LYS A 29 -7.40 -5.37 12.95
N ARG A 30 -6.08 -5.59 13.06
CA ARG A 30 -5.05 -4.67 12.52
C ARG A 30 -4.90 -4.75 11.02
N ASP A 31 -5.10 -5.92 10.42
CA ASP A 31 -4.75 -6.14 9.01
C ASP A 31 -5.72 -5.44 8.04
N GLU A 32 -7.01 -5.40 8.33
CA GLU A 32 -7.98 -4.65 7.53
C GLU A 32 -7.78 -3.14 7.65
N ILE A 33 -7.55 -2.65 8.88
CA ILE A 33 -7.20 -1.24 9.13
C ILE A 33 -5.89 -0.88 8.43
N LYS A 34 -4.91 -1.78 8.47
CA LYS A 34 -3.60 -1.62 7.82
C LYS A 34 -3.76 -1.56 6.30
N LYS A 35 -4.50 -2.49 5.69
CA LYS A 35 -4.80 -2.49 4.25
C LYS A 35 -5.50 -1.19 3.85
N PHE A 36 -6.58 -0.81 4.53
CA PHE A 36 -7.29 0.43 4.28
C PHE A 36 -6.38 1.66 4.40
N ALA A 37 -5.60 1.76 5.49
CA ALA A 37 -4.75 2.90 5.74
C ALA A 37 -3.63 3.04 4.71
N VAL A 38 -3.01 1.92 4.29
CA VAL A 38 -2.00 1.90 3.22
C VAL A 38 -2.62 2.27 1.88
N THR A 39 -3.78 1.70 1.54
CA THR A 39 -4.49 2.01 0.29
C THR A 39 -4.90 3.48 0.21
N LEU A 40 -5.49 4.04 1.27
CA LEU A 40 -5.88 5.44 1.33
C LEU A 40 -4.68 6.38 1.19
N TYR A 41 -3.57 6.06 1.86
CA TYR A 41 -2.33 6.84 1.75
C TYR A 41 -1.69 6.74 0.36
N TYR A 42 -1.74 5.56 -0.28
CA TYR A 42 -1.28 5.33 -1.65
C TYR A 42 -2.04 6.20 -2.66
N TYR A 43 -3.36 6.29 -2.53
CA TYR A 43 -4.17 7.14 -3.42
C TYR A 43 -3.93 8.63 -3.17
N SER A 44 -3.86 9.05 -1.91
CA SER A 44 -3.68 10.47 -1.58
C SER A 44 -3.20 10.66 -0.13
N PRO A 45 -1.93 11.02 0.08
CA PRO A 45 -1.42 11.38 1.41
C PRO A 45 -2.19 12.54 2.05
N LYS A 46 -2.69 13.48 1.24
CA LYS A 46 -3.52 14.61 1.71
C LYS A 46 -4.86 14.13 2.26
N THR A 47 -5.54 13.24 1.52
CA THR A 47 -6.82 12.67 1.96
C THR A 47 -6.63 11.82 3.20
N TYR A 48 -5.56 11.04 3.27
CA TYR A 48 -5.20 10.28 4.47
C TYR A 48 -5.03 11.18 5.69
N ASN A 49 -4.25 12.26 5.57
CA ASN A 49 -4.03 13.20 6.67
C ASN A 49 -5.33 13.87 7.13
N TYR A 50 -6.22 14.21 6.20
CA TYR A 50 -7.56 14.70 6.53
C TYR A 50 -8.40 13.64 7.25
N CYS A 51 -8.50 12.42 6.70
CA CYS A 51 -9.25 11.33 7.34
C CYS A 51 -8.69 10.98 8.73
N ARG A 52 -7.39 11.15 8.97
CA ARG A 52 -6.75 10.92 10.27
C ARG A 52 -7.18 11.93 11.35
N THR A 53 -7.69 13.11 10.99
CA THR A 53 -8.26 14.05 11.99
C THR A 53 -9.62 13.59 12.50
N ILE A 54 -10.34 12.80 11.68
CA ILE A 54 -11.70 12.32 11.95
C ILE A 54 -11.67 10.87 12.49
N LEU A 55 -10.74 10.05 11.97
CA LEU A 55 -10.62 8.62 12.24
C LEU A 55 -9.28 8.32 12.92
N SER A 56 -9.25 7.30 13.77
CA SER A 56 -8.03 6.88 14.47
C SER A 56 -7.19 6.00 13.55
N LEU A 57 -6.53 6.62 12.56
CA LEU A 57 -5.64 5.95 11.63
C LEU A 57 -4.19 5.94 12.17
N PRO A 58 -3.37 4.95 11.77
CA PRO A 58 -1.97 4.85 12.20
C PRO A 58 -1.13 6.08 11.81
N HIS A 59 0.09 6.15 12.31
CA HIS A 59 1.01 7.20 11.89
C HIS A 59 1.63 6.85 10.52
N GLU A 60 1.99 7.86 9.73
CA GLU A 60 2.65 7.68 8.43
C GLU A 60 3.95 6.89 8.51
N SER A 61 4.68 6.96 9.64
CA SER A 61 5.88 6.13 9.87
C SER A 61 5.53 4.64 9.93
N SER A 62 4.41 4.27 10.53
CA SER A 62 3.92 2.89 10.55
C SER A 62 3.55 2.43 9.13
N LEU A 63 2.93 3.31 8.33
CA LEU A 63 2.64 3.01 6.93
C LEU A 63 3.89 2.77 6.11
N ARG A 64 4.92 3.62 6.27
CA ARG A 64 6.22 3.45 5.60
C ARG A 64 6.87 2.12 5.98
N ASN A 65 6.91 1.79 7.28
CA ASN A 65 7.48 0.52 7.74
C ASN A 65 6.72 -0.69 7.18
N TRP A 66 5.40 -0.58 7.02
CA TRP A 66 4.60 -1.63 6.40
C TRP A 66 4.78 -1.72 4.88
N ALA A 67 5.03 -0.60 4.20
CA ALA A 67 5.36 -0.62 2.79
C ALA A 67 6.75 -1.23 2.54
N GLN A 68 7.70 -1.06 3.48
CA GLN A 68 9.03 -1.66 3.40
C GLN A 68 9.05 -3.19 3.45
N SER A 69 8.01 -3.85 3.95
CA SER A 69 7.95 -5.32 3.93
C SER A 69 7.68 -5.90 2.53
N VAL A 70 7.37 -5.05 1.54
CA VAL A 70 7.18 -5.49 0.16
C VAL A 70 8.55 -5.62 -0.50
N ASN A 71 8.83 -6.81 -1.04
CA ASN A 71 10.03 -7.03 -1.84
C ASN A 71 9.96 -6.19 -3.11
N ALA A 72 10.95 -5.32 -3.32
CA ALA A 72 11.04 -4.44 -4.49
C ALA A 72 12.39 -4.62 -5.20
N GLU A 73 13.01 -5.79 -5.06
CA GLU A 73 14.26 -6.11 -5.73
C GLU A 73 14.09 -6.11 -7.26
N PRO A 74 15.13 -5.72 -8.01
CA PRO A 74 15.10 -5.75 -9.47
C PRO A 74 14.78 -7.15 -10.01
N GLY A 75 13.92 -7.21 -11.04
CA GLY A 75 13.56 -8.45 -11.72
C GLY A 75 12.06 -8.68 -11.77
N PHE A 76 11.68 -9.95 -11.75
CA PHE A 76 10.28 -10.36 -11.81
C PHE A 76 9.64 -10.32 -10.43
N GLN A 77 8.43 -9.73 -10.33
CA GLN A 77 7.69 -9.66 -9.08
C GLN A 77 6.77 -10.86 -8.90
N GLN A 78 7.21 -11.86 -8.11
CA GLN A 78 6.51 -13.15 -7.96
C GLN A 78 5.11 -12.99 -7.35
N ASP A 79 4.91 -12.01 -6.47
CA ASP A 79 3.61 -11.78 -5.85
C ASP A 79 2.57 -11.28 -6.84
N VAL A 80 2.99 -10.54 -7.87
CA VAL A 80 2.12 -10.15 -9.00
C VAL A 80 1.75 -11.38 -9.82
N PHE A 81 2.72 -12.24 -10.17
CA PHE A 81 2.43 -13.48 -10.90
C PHE A 81 1.47 -14.41 -10.13
N LYS A 82 1.66 -14.58 -8.82
CA LYS A 82 0.72 -15.34 -7.99
C LYS A 82 -0.68 -14.75 -8.02
N SER A 83 -0.80 -13.42 -8.01
CA SER A 83 -2.08 -12.73 -8.09
C SER A 83 -2.74 -12.93 -9.46
N LEU A 84 -1.97 -12.86 -10.54
CA LEU A 84 -2.47 -13.12 -11.91
C LEU A 84 -3.01 -14.55 -12.07
N CYS A 85 -2.45 -15.54 -11.37
CA CYS A 85 -2.98 -16.90 -11.38
C CYS A 85 -4.40 -17.01 -10.83
N THR A 86 -4.86 -16.05 -10.00
CA THR A 86 -6.21 -16.04 -9.42
C THR A 86 -7.28 -15.47 -10.35
N LEU A 87 -6.89 -14.90 -11.49
CA LEU A 87 -7.82 -14.34 -12.47
C LEU A 87 -8.61 -15.43 -13.21
N ASN A 88 -9.86 -15.11 -13.54
CA ASN A 88 -10.71 -15.94 -14.38
C ASN A 88 -10.09 -16.13 -15.77
N LEU A 89 -10.37 -17.27 -16.41
CA LEU A 89 -9.81 -17.63 -17.73
C LEU A 89 -10.07 -16.56 -18.80
N GLU A 90 -11.26 -15.95 -18.79
CA GLU A 90 -11.65 -14.88 -19.73
C GLU A 90 -10.81 -13.61 -19.59
N ALA A 91 -10.15 -13.41 -18.45
CA ALA A 91 -9.31 -12.24 -18.17
C ALA A 91 -7.81 -12.53 -18.30
N LYS A 92 -7.42 -13.70 -18.84
CA LYS A 92 -6.00 -14.09 -18.97
C LYS A 92 -5.35 -13.57 -20.26
N ASP A 93 -6.14 -13.24 -21.27
CA ASP A 93 -5.62 -12.66 -22.50
C ASP A 93 -5.13 -11.23 -22.22
N CYS A 94 -3.82 -11.02 -22.37
CA CYS A 94 -3.19 -9.73 -22.10
C CYS A 94 -2.03 -9.44 -23.07
N ASN A 95 -1.79 -8.15 -23.30
CA ASN A 95 -0.64 -7.67 -24.05
C ASN A 95 0.46 -7.26 -23.09
N LEU A 96 1.69 -7.71 -23.34
CA LEU A 96 2.86 -7.25 -22.61
C LEU A 96 3.46 -6.03 -23.32
N VAL A 97 3.37 -4.86 -22.68
CA VAL A 97 3.94 -3.60 -23.18
C VAL A 97 4.96 -3.11 -22.16
N PHE A 98 6.16 -2.79 -22.61
CA PHE A 98 7.20 -2.20 -21.78
C PHE A 98 7.85 -1.03 -22.51
N ASP A 99 8.22 -0.01 -21.75
CA ASP A 99 8.97 1.16 -22.22
C ASP A 99 10.04 1.50 -21.19
N SER A 100 11.10 2.18 -21.62
CA SER A 100 12.20 2.61 -20.77
C SER A 100 12.04 4.07 -20.36
N MET A 101 12.22 4.37 -19.08
CA MET A 101 12.24 5.73 -18.57
C MET A 101 13.68 6.14 -18.21
N THR A 102 14.09 7.33 -18.64
CA THR A 102 15.38 7.89 -18.21
C THR A 102 15.24 8.47 -16.81
N ILE A 103 16.05 7.98 -15.88
CA ILE A 103 16.07 8.40 -14.48
C ILE A 103 17.30 9.26 -14.21
N ARG A 104 17.14 10.28 -13.36
CA ARG A 104 18.27 11.13 -12.92
C ARG A 104 19.26 10.29 -12.13
N ARG A 105 20.54 10.41 -12.48
CA ARG A 105 21.62 9.67 -11.83
C ARG A 105 22.13 10.48 -10.63
N ASP A 106 21.73 10.05 -9.44
CA ASP A 106 22.24 10.59 -8.17
C ASP A 106 22.98 9.49 -7.39
N ILE A 107 23.98 9.89 -6.61
CA ILE A 107 24.70 8.99 -5.70
C ILE A 107 24.07 9.15 -4.32
N ILE A 108 23.57 8.04 -3.75
CA ILE A 108 22.97 8.02 -2.42
C ILE A 108 23.76 7.10 -1.50
N TRP A 109 24.00 7.57 -0.29
CA TRP A 109 24.54 6.77 0.79
C TRP A 109 23.49 5.80 1.34
N ASN A 110 23.80 4.50 1.35
CA ASN A 110 23.00 3.50 2.04
C ASN A 110 23.58 3.24 3.45
N PRO A 111 22.92 3.69 4.54
CA PRO A 111 23.43 3.50 5.90
C PRO A 111 23.42 2.04 6.35
N SER A 112 22.59 1.17 5.77
CA SER A 112 22.50 -0.24 6.16
C SER A 112 23.67 -1.06 5.63
N SER A 113 24.12 -0.80 4.40
CA SER A 113 25.24 -1.49 3.77
C SER A 113 26.55 -0.70 3.74
N HIS A 114 26.56 0.51 4.31
CA HIS A 114 27.72 1.41 4.38
C HIS A 114 28.39 1.66 3.02
N GLU A 115 27.58 1.80 1.97
CA GLU A 115 28.07 1.98 0.60
C GLU A 115 27.31 3.07 -0.15
N TYR A 116 27.99 3.71 -1.09
CA TYR A 116 27.36 4.63 -2.04
C TYR A 116 26.75 3.84 -3.20
N LYS A 117 25.43 3.92 -3.36
CA LYS A 117 24.71 3.34 -4.50
C LYS A 117 24.29 4.42 -5.47
N LYS A 118 24.38 4.13 -6.77
CA LYS A 118 23.70 4.93 -7.79
C LYS A 118 22.20 4.71 -7.63
N LYS A 119 21.46 5.78 -7.38
CA LYS A 119 20.00 5.73 -7.28
C LYS A 119 19.44 5.51 -8.69
N ILE A 120 18.86 4.33 -8.90
CA ILE A 120 17.95 4.06 -10.01
C ILE A 120 16.57 4.06 -9.34
N LEU A 121 15.82 5.17 -9.47
CA LEU A 121 14.43 5.27 -9.02
C LEU A 121 13.49 4.52 -9.96
#